data_AF-A0AAE9D6R0-F1
#
_entry.id   AF-A0AAE9D6R0-F1
#
_cell.length_a   1.000
_cell.length_b   1.000
_cell.length_c   1.000
_cell.angle_alpha   90.00
_cell.angle_beta   90.00
_cell.angle_gamma   90.00
#
_symmetry.space_group_name_H-M   'P 1'
#
loop_
_entity.id
_entity.type
_entity.pdbx_description
1 polymer ?
#
loop_
_entity_poly.entity_id
_entity_poly.type
_entity_poly.pdbx_seq_one_letter_code
_entity_poly.pdbx_strand_id
1 'polypeptide(L)'
;MCDGKIDCPDHSDEQHHICMKRNSVNKLQTQEINVGLKCPQPWFRCVDSSSCIAPHKVCDKYEDCRDGSDERENCNQSPPNTTVIY
;
A
#
# COMPACT_ATOMS: atom_id res chain seq x y z
N MET A 1 16.79 23.61 -18.69
CA MET A 1 17.42 24.00 -17.42
C MET A 1 16.28 24.15 -16.44
N CYS A 2 16.47 23.79 -15.18
CA CYS A 2 15.41 23.87 -14.17
C CYS A 2 16.06 24.51 -12.94
N ASP A 3 16.41 25.78 -13.03
CA ASP A 3 17.12 26.53 -11.99
C ASP A 3 16.22 27.57 -11.32
N GLY A 4 14.91 27.54 -11.59
CA GLY A 4 13.94 28.51 -11.11
C GLY A 4 14.03 29.86 -11.83
N LYS A 5 14.62 29.90 -13.01
CA LYS A 5 14.73 31.10 -13.86
C LYS A 5 14.13 30.80 -15.23
N ILE A 6 13.51 31.79 -15.85
CA ILE A 6 12.91 31.66 -17.18
C ILE A 6 14.00 31.86 -18.22
N ASP A 7 14.56 30.76 -18.71
CA ASP A 7 15.57 30.72 -19.75
C ASP A 7 14.96 30.71 -21.16
N CYS A 8 13.71 30.29 -21.33
CA CYS A 8 12.99 30.29 -22.60
C CYS A 8 11.78 31.25 -22.59
N PRO A 9 11.47 31.94 -23.71
CA PRO A 9 10.36 32.89 -23.78
C PRO A 9 8.98 32.26 -23.51
N ASP A 10 8.84 30.97 -23.84
CA ASP A 10 7.64 30.18 -23.59
C ASP A 10 7.62 29.54 -22.19
N HIS A 11 8.60 29.86 -21.33
CA HIS A 11 8.75 29.35 -19.95
C HIS A 11 8.81 27.82 -19.83
N SER A 12 8.98 27.15 -20.98
CA SER A 12 9.02 25.70 -21.12
C SER A 12 10.16 25.05 -20.33
N ASP A 13 11.22 25.79 -20.04
CA ASP A 13 12.36 25.34 -19.25
C ASP A 13 11.99 25.03 -17.78
N GLU A 14 11.03 25.75 -17.18
CA GLU A 14 10.55 25.50 -15.81
C GLU A 14 9.15 24.84 -15.77
N GLN A 15 8.53 24.61 -16.93
CA GLN A 15 7.19 24.04 -17.03
C GLN A 15 7.16 22.64 -16.41
N HIS A 16 6.13 22.37 -15.62
CA HIS A 16 5.86 21.11 -14.93
C HIS A 16 6.14 19.87 -15.80
N HIS A 17 5.71 19.84 -17.06
CA HIS A 17 5.90 18.67 -17.93
C HIS A 17 7.33 18.45 -18.44
N ILE A 18 8.19 19.45 -18.33
CA ILE A 18 9.60 19.43 -18.75
C ILE A 18 10.52 19.38 -17.52
N CYS A 19 10.04 19.90 -16.39
CA CYS A 19 10.79 20.01 -15.13
C CYS A 19 10.38 19.00 -14.03
N MET A 20 9.29 18.24 -14.19
CA MET A 20 8.82 17.24 -13.22
C MET A 20 9.59 15.91 -13.19
N LYS A 21 10.92 15.98 -13.09
CA LYS A 21 11.70 14.90 -12.47
C LYS A 21 12.71 15.44 -11.47
N ARG A 22 12.24 16.31 -10.58
CA ARG A 22 12.94 16.62 -9.32
C ARG A 22 12.15 16.17 -8.09
N ASN A 23 11.18 15.28 -8.27
CA ASN A 23 10.49 14.64 -7.16
C ASN A 23 11.27 13.38 -6.72
N SER A 24 12.41 13.58 -6.07
CA SER A 24 13.12 12.49 -5.39
C SER A 24 13.75 12.84 -4.05
N VAL A 25 13.60 14.05 -3.50
CA VAL A 25 13.93 14.28 -2.09
C VAL A 25 13.30 15.58 -1.56
N ASN A 26 12.02 15.53 -1.19
CA ASN A 26 11.52 16.41 -0.13
C ASN A 26 10.40 15.74 0.67
N LYS A 27 10.83 14.80 1.51
CA LYS A 27 10.53 14.70 2.95
C LYS A 27 9.49 15.67 3.52
N LEU A 28 8.21 15.57 3.11
CA LEU A 28 7.12 15.79 4.06
C LEU A 28 6.95 14.48 4.82
N GLN A 29 7.73 14.38 5.89
CA GLN A 29 7.57 13.38 6.93
C GLN A 29 6.36 13.79 7.78
N THR A 30 5.18 13.72 7.18
CA THR A 30 3.91 13.53 7.86
C THR A 30 3.36 12.24 7.30
N GLN A 31 2.88 11.38 8.17
CA GLN A 31 2.50 10.01 7.85
C GLN A 31 1.49 9.98 6.68
N GLU A 32 1.56 8.91 5.87
CA GLU A 32 0.73 8.64 4.67
C GLU A 32 1.22 9.45 3.44
N ILE A 33 1.96 8.90 2.49
CA ILE A 33 1.55 7.82 1.58
C ILE A 33 2.81 7.04 1.15
N ASN A 34 2.98 5.83 1.66
CA ASN A 34 3.88 4.85 1.06
C ASN A 34 3.18 4.30 -0.20
N VAL A 35 3.47 4.88 -1.37
CA VAL A 35 3.31 4.18 -2.65
C VAL A 35 4.35 3.07 -2.68
N GLY A 36 4.04 2.00 -1.96
CA GLY A 36 4.95 0.92 -1.63
C GLY A 36 4.18 -0.24 -1.01
N LEU A 37 3.12 -0.71 -1.70
CA LEU A 37 2.59 -2.08 -1.66
C LEU A 37 2.46 -2.79 -0.29
N LYS A 38 2.31 -2.06 0.83
CA LYS A 38 2.09 -2.63 2.16
C LYS A 38 0.70 -2.23 2.60
N CYS A 39 -0.14 -3.24 2.83
CA CYS A 39 -1.48 -3.04 3.34
C CYS A 39 -1.43 -2.23 4.65
N PRO A 40 -2.32 -1.25 4.85
CA PRO A 40 -2.38 -0.48 6.08
C PRO A 40 -2.66 -1.42 7.25
N GLN A 41 -1.86 -1.39 8.32
CA GLN A 41 -2.14 -2.25 9.49
C GLN A 41 -3.49 -1.85 10.11
N PRO A 42 -4.34 -2.81 10.53
CA PRO A 42 -4.07 -4.23 10.75
C PRO A 42 -4.43 -5.16 9.57
N TRP A 43 -4.37 -4.68 8.32
CA TRP A 43 -4.77 -5.48 7.16
C TRP A 43 -3.69 -6.48 6.77
N PHE A 44 -4.13 -7.68 6.39
CA PHE A 44 -3.28 -8.75 5.90
C PHE A 44 -3.15 -8.67 4.38
N ARG A 45 -1.92 -8.83 3.90
CA ARG A 45 -1.63 -8.86 2.46
C ARG A 45 -1.61 -10.30 1.99
N CYS A 46 -2.40 -10.60 0.97
CA CYS A 46 -2.28 -11.83 0.19
C CYS A 46 -0.83 -12.14 -0.20
N VAL A 47 -0.46 -13.41 -0.29
CA VAL A 47 0.88 -13.82 -0.76
C VAL A 47 1.14 -13.33 -2.18
N ASP A 48 0.15 -13.46 -3.06
CA ASP A 48 0.18 -12.92 -4.42
C ASP A 48 0.16 -11.38 -4.46
N SER A 49 -0.02 -10.72 -3.31
CA SER A 49 -0.10 -9.27 -3.20
C SER A 49 -1.24 -8.62 -3.98
N SER A 50 -2.12 -9.44 -4.58
CA SER A 50 -3.30 -9.01 -5.33
C SER A 50 -4.27 -8.21 -4.48
N SER A 51 -4.42 -8.57 -3.21
CA SER A 51 -5.44 -7.98 -2.34
C SER A 51 -4.96 -7.80 -0.91
N CYS A 52 -5.50 -6.78 -0.26
CA CYS A 52 -5.44 -6.59 1.19
C CYS A 52 -6.77 -7.02 1.78
N ILE A 53 -6.74 -7.95 2.73
CA ILE A 53 -7.93 -8.41 3.45
C ILE A 53 -7.85 -7.99 4.91
N ALA A 54 -9.00 -7.92 5.55
CA ALA A 54 -9.06 -7.61 6.97
C ALA A 54 -8.49 -8.76 7.80
N PRO A 55 -7.91 -8.50 8.99
CA PRO A 55 -7.29 -9.54 9.81
C PRO A 55 -8.29 -10.59 10.30
N HIS A 56 -9.59 -10.26 10.38
CA HIS A 56 -10.65 -11.21 10.75
C HIS A 56 -11.04 -12.15 9.61
N LYS A 57 -10.61 -11.86 8.37
CA LYS A 57 -10.85 -12.70 7.19
C LYS A 57 -9.70 -13.66 6.92
N VAL A 58 -8.59 -13.49 7.64
CA VAL A 58 -7.51 -14.46 7.62
C VAL A 58 -7.96 -15.61 8.51
N CYS A 59 -7.89 -16.85 8.02
CA CYS A 59 -8.28 -18.02 8.77
C CYS A 59 -9.78 -18.11 9.13
N ASP A 60 -10.67 -17.57 8.30
CA ASP A 60 -12.13 -17.58 8.51
C ASP A 60 -12.86 -18.74 7.83
N LYS A 61 -12.13 -19.67 7.21
CA LYS A 61 -12.63 -20.77 6.34
C LYS A 61 -13.18 -20.32 5.00
N TYR A 62 -12.96 -19.07 4.62
CA TYR A 62 -13.37 -18.51 3.33
C TYR A 62 -12.16 -18.05 2.54
N GLU A 63 -12.09 -18.44 1.26
CA GLU A 63 -11.05 -17.97 0.34
C GLU A 63 -11.35 -16.52 -0.09
N ASP A 64 -10.89 -15.55 0.71
CA ASP A 64 -10.92 -14.13 0.37
C ASP A 64 -9.73 -13.74 -0.52
N CYS A 65 -8.62 -14.49 -0.46
CA CYS A 65 -7.50 -14.30 -1.36
C CYS A 65 -7.63 -15.11 -2.65
N ARG A 66 -7.25 -14.51 -3.79
CA ARG A 66 -7.25 -15.18 -5.11
C ARG A 66 -6.37 -16.44 -5.18
N ASP A 67 -5.32 -16.49 -4.36
CA ASP A 67 -4.37 -17.60 -4.26
C ASP A 67 -4.68 -18.55 -3.08
N GLY A 68 -5.80 -18.32 -2.39
CA GLY A 68 -6.22 -19.01 -1.16
C GLY A 68 -5.24 -18.82 0.01
N SER A 69 -4.31 -17.85 -0.11
CA SER A 69 -3.18 -17.71 0.82
C SER A 69 -3.56 -17.29 2.24
N ASP A 70 -4.77 -16.77 2.40
CA ASP A 70 -5.43 -16.44 3.67
C ASP A 70 -5.93 -17.68 4.43
N GLU A 71 -6.16 -18.80 3.75
CA GLU A 71 -6.73 -20.05 4.31
C GLU A 71 -5.79 -21.27 4.18
N ARG A 72 -4.52 -21.06 3.80
CA ARG A 72 -3.55 -22.17 3.63
C ARG A 72 -3.24 -22.89 4.94
N GLU A 73 -2.68 -24.11 4.82
CA GLU A 73 -2.40 -25.07 5.91
C GLU A 73 -1.58 -24.55 7.10
N ASN A 74 -0.99 -23.34 6.99
CA ASN A 74 -0.35 -22.67 8.13
C ASN A 74 -1.34 -21.91 9.03
N CYS A 75 -2.63 -21.98 8.75
CA CYS A 75 -3.75 -21.57 9.59
C CYS A 75 -3.91 -22.51 10.82
N ASN A 76 -2.81 -22.82 11.51
CA ASN A 76 -2.78 -23.70 12.68
C ASN A 76 -3.17 -22.99 13.99
N GLN A 77 -3.77 -21.80 13.88
CA GLN A 77 -4.38 -21.13 15.01
C GLN A 77 -5.83 -20.89 14.66
N SER A 78 -6.67 -21.82 15.11
CA SER A 78 -8.06 -21.50 15.46
C SER A 78 -8.07 -20.10 16.10
N PRO A 79 -9.02 -19.21 15.71
CA PRO A 79 -9.21 -17.98 16.46
C PRO A 79 -9.28 -18.33 17.95
N PRO A 80 -8.72 -17.52 18.87
CA PRO A 80 -8.86 -17.76 20.29
C PRO A 80 -10.36 -17.80 20.57
N ASN A 81 -10.81 -19.04 20.83
CA ASN A 81 -12.05 -19.45 21.42
C ASN A 81 -12.94 -18.27 21.85
N THR A 82 -13.72 -17.72 20.92
CA THR A 82 -14.80 -16.81 21.31
C THR A 82 -15.97 -17.70 21.70
N THR A 83 -15.84 -18.27 22.90
CA THR A 83 -16.99 -18.67 23.70
C THR A 83 -17.82 -17.41 23.93
N VAL A 84 -18.79 -17.15 23.06
CA VAL A 84 -19.96 -16.36 23.45
C VAL A 84 -20.87 -17.30 24.24
N ILE A 85 -20.62 -17.34 25.56
CA ILE A 85 -21.61 -17.80 26.54
C ILE A 85 -22.54 -16.62 26.86
N TYR A 86 -23.79 -17.01 27.09
CA TYR A 86 -24.99 -16.25 27.49
C TYR A 86 -25.92 -15.83 26.35
#